data_AF-A0A1Q2YLS8-F1
#
_entry.id   AF-A0A1Q2YLS8-F1
#
_cell.length_a   1.000
_cell.length_b   1.000
_cell.length_c   1.000
_cell.angle_alpha   90.00
_cell.angle_beta   90.00
_cell.angle_gamma   90.00
#
_symmetry.space_group_name_H-M   'P 1'
#
loop_
_entity.id
_entity.type
_entity.pdbx_description
1 polymer ?
#
loop_
_entity_poly.entity_id
_entity_poly.type
_entity_poly.pdbx_seq_one_letter_code
_entity_poly.pdbx_strand_id
1 'polypeptide(L)'
;MDPLDLQQPSGPVDEPQNPLNEELDIPDDVFINQENVAPPQPKTRANVMQFEQELSQKAGMANDEVYRARKRVERVETAKYKVQKALTQTNNENSLIALIRTISNDIGSINRNISTMQTTISAMQTTISAMQTDINSIKDEVSGMKPLMLYVRTSENARRRELREPPIPVPFLVGEGPDGTDLPSINSVEDIELLDLEQLRRFLTGYNVRYASRTSRVNMKIMLRDTLGFCTVNDMRMNFS
;
A
#
# COMPACT_ATOMS: atom_id res chain seq x y z
N MET A 1 12.21 135.58 75.55
CA MET A 1 10.90 135.38 74.91
C MET A 1 11.10 135.64 73.43
N ASP A 2 11.33 134.58 72.65
CA ASP A 2 11.03 134.48 71.21
C ASP A 2 11.12 132.99 70.80
N PRO A 3 10.24 132.47 69.91
CA PRO A 3 10.02 131.04 69.70
C PRO A 3 10.88 130.49 68.55
N LEU A 4 11.28 129.21 68.64
CA LEU A 4 12.01 128.53 67.57
C LEU A 4 11.28 127.24 67.14
N ASP A 5 11.14 127.16 65.83
CA ASP A 5 10.28 126.29 65.05
C ASP A 5 10.94 124.94 64.70
N LEU A 6 10.06 123.99 64.40
CA LEU A 6 10.17 122.59 63.93
C LEU A 6 11.48 122.07 63.28
N GLN A 7 11.83 120.80 63.58
CA GLN A 7 11.96 119.72 62.56
C GLN A 7 12.27 118.33 63.17
N GLN A 8 11.45 117.32 62.82
CA GLN A 8 11.73 115.89 63.01
C GLN A 8 12.48 115.33 61.79
N PRO A 9 13.52 114.49 61.94
CA PRO A 9 14.08 113.75 60.83
C PRO A 9 13.37 112.41 60.65
N SER A 10 12.79 112.19 59.47
CA SER A 10 12.33 110.89 58.97
C SER A 10 13.48 110.21 58.24
N GLY A 11 14.08 109.19 58.84
CA GLY A 11 14.96 108.24 58.16
C GLY A 11 14.16 107.07 57.60
N PRO A 12 14.58 106.43 56.48
CA PRO A 12 13.84 105.32 55.89
C PRO A 12 13.93 104.08 56.77
N VAL A 13 12.81 103.38 56.95
CA VAL A 13 12.73 102.06 57.55
C VAL A 13 12.99 101.04 56.42
N ASP A 14 14.08 100.28 56.50
CA ASP A 14 14.32 99.15 55.59
C ASP A 14 13.25 98.08 55.85
N GLU A 15 12.37 97.86 54.87
CA GLU A 15 11.48 96.70 54.84
C GLU A 15 12.31 95.41 54.75
N PRO A 16 11.95 94.34 55.48
CA PRO A 16 12.63 93.06 55.33
C PRO A 16 12.43 92.54 53.91
N GLN A 17 13.48 92.58 53.10
CA GLN A 17 13.45 92.07 51.74
C GLN A 17 13.14 90.57 51.77
N ASN A 18 12.08 90.17 51.05
CA ASN A 18 11.74 88.77 50.88
C ASN A 18 12.89 88.08 50.12
N PRO A 19 13.60 87.10 50.72
CA PRO A 19 14.76 86.47 50.09
C PRO A 19 14.43 85.75 48.77
N LEU A 20 13.15 85.54 48.45
CA LEU A 20 12.71 84.99 47.16
C LEU A 20 12.79 85.98 45.99
N ASN A 21 12.82 87.29 46.27
CA ASN A 21 12.89 88.36 45.27
C ASN A 21 14.33 88.82 45.00
N GLU A 22 15.31 88.24 45.68
CA GLU A 22 16.74 88.50 45.45
C GLU A 22 17.13 88.08 44.04
N GLU A 23 17.74 88.99 43.28
CA GLU A 23 18.28 88.72 41.95
C GLU A 23 19.66 88.07 42.08
N LEU A 24 19.82 86.92 41.44
CA LEU A 24 21.02 86.10 41.54
C LEU A 24 21.91 86.31 40.32
N ASP A 25 23.20 86.57 40.55
CA ASP A 25 24.22 86.71 39.50
C ASP A 25 24.67 85.33 38.98
N ILE A 26 23.79 84.65 38.24
CA ILE A 26 24.02 83.33 37.67
C ILE A 26 24.23 83.46 36.14
N PRO A 27 25.32 82.93 35.57
CA PRO A 27 25.56 82.92 34.11
C PRO A 27 24.44 82.23 33.30
N ASP A 28 24.18 82.71 32.07
CA ASP A 28 23.09 82.19 31.20
C ASP A 28 23.31 80.76 30.70
N ASP A 29 24.57 80.34 30.54
CA ASP A 29 24.94 79.01 30.06
C ASP A 29 24.51 77.88 31.00
N VAL A 30 24.35 78.18 32.30
CA VAL A 30 23.86 77.25 33.32
C VAL A 30 22.42 76.79 33.06
N PHE A 31 21.62 77.58 32.34
CA PHE A 31 20.21 77.27 32.06
C PHE A 31 19.99 76.52 30.73
N ILE A 32 21.04 76.23 29.97
CA ILE A 32 20.94 75.47 28.71
C ILE A 32 20.55 74.01 29.03
N ASN A 33 19.45 73.53 28.44
CA ASN A 33 18.95 72.19 28.68
C ASN A 33 18.35 71.57 27.40
N GLN A 34 18.23 70.25 27.38
CA GLN A 34 17.66 69.51 26.26
C GLN A 34 16.13 69.33 26.37
N GLU A 35 15.55 69.67 27.52
CA GLU A 35 14.11 69.54 27.82
C GLU A 35 13.31 70.78 27.37
N ASN A 36 13.96 71.70 26.66
CA ASN A 36 13.38 72.90 26.09
C ASN A 36 12.66 73.77 27.14
N VAL A 37 13.19 73.83 28.37
CA VAL A 37 12.75 74.76 29.42
C VAL A 37 13.44 76.09 29.19
N ALA A 38 12.68 77.18 29.14
CA ALA A 38 13.24 78.51 28.92
C ALA A 38 13.98 79.02 30.17
N PRO A 39 15.10 79.76 30.02
CA PRO A 39 15.82 80.33 31.16
C PRO A 39 14.96 81.32 31.95
N PRO A 40 15.13 81.42 33.28
CA PRO A 40 14.33 82.31 34.13
C PRO A 40 14.62 83.78 33.85
N GLN A 41 13.57 84.60 33.72
CA GLN A 41 13.67 86.05 33.48
C GLN A 41 12.58 86.79 34.28
N PRO A 42 12.93 87.69 35.24
CA PRO A 42 14.28 87.97 35.76
C PRO A 42 14.86 86.79 36.57
N LYS A 43 16.18 86.77 36.81
CA LYS A 43 16.89 85.71 37.55
C LYS A 43 16.74 85.83 39.06
N THR A 44 15.53 86.02 39.54
CA THR A 44 15.24 86.01 40.97
C THR A 44 15.34 84.59 41.53
N ARG A 45 15.66 84.47 42.81
CA ARG A 45 15.75 83.17 43.52
C ARG A 45 14.48 82.33 43.34
N ALA A 46 13.29 82.94 43.33
CA ALA A 46 12.03 82.27 43.03
C ALA A 46 11.96 81.67 41.62
N ASN A 47 12.31 82.45 40.60
CA ASN A 47 12.22 82.02 39.20
C ASN A 47 13.26 80.92 38.87
N VAL A 48 14.45 81.00 39.48
CA VAL A 48 15.49 79.95 39.34
C VAL A 48 15.01 78.64 39.96
N MET A 49 14.41 78.66 41.15
CA MET A 49 13.81 77.45 41.76
C MET A 49 12.66 76.89 40.91
N GLN A 50 11.83 77.76 40.32
CA GLN A 50 10.75 77.32 39.43
C GLN A 50 11.29 76.69 38.13
N PHE A 51 12.33 77.26 37.54
CA PHE A 51 13.05 76.68 36.41
C PHE A 51 13.59 75.28 36.75
N GLU A 52 14.28 75.13 37.88
CA GLU A 52 14.84 73.85 38.33
C GLU A 52 13.72 72.81 38.54
N GLN A 53 12.59 73.22 39.10
CA GLN A 53 11.43 72.37 39.31
C GLN A 53 10.81 71.94 37.98
N GLU A 54 10.62 72.85 37.02
CA GLU A 54 10.08 72.54 35.68
C GLU A 54 11.03 71.62 34.91
N LEU A 55 12.34 71.90 34.95
CA LEU A 55 13.37 71.07 34.32
C LEU A 55 13.40 69.66 34.91
N SER A 56 13.34 69.53 36.23
CA SER A 56 13.26 68.24 36.92
C SER A 56 11.97 67.49 36.56
N GLN A 57 10.85 68.19 36.42
CA GLN A 57 9.58 67.60 36.03
C GLN A 57 9.62 67.07 34.59
N LYS A 58 10.13 67.86 33.63
CA LYS A 58 10.26 67.43 32.22
C LYS A 58 11.24 66.27 32.06
N ALA A 59 12.39 66.32 32.72
CA ALA A 59 13.34 65.20 32.74
C ALA A 59 12.72 63.91 33.31
N GLY A 60 11.85 64.03 34.33
CA GLY A 60 11.06 62.92 34.86
C GLY A 60 10.08 62.34 33.83
N MET A 61 9.33 63.21 33.14
CA MET A 61 8.39 62.79 32.08
C MET A 61 9.09 62.13 30.89
N ALA A 62 10.24 62.67 30.45
CA ALA A 62 11.03 62.10 29.36
C ALA A 62 11.54 60.69 29.72
N ASN A 63 12.02 60.48 30.96
CA ASN A 63 12.42 59.16 31.44
C ASN A 63 11.26 58.15 31.45
N ASP A 64 10.07 58.60 31.85
CA ASP A 64 8.83 57.81 31.83
C ASP A 64 8.43 57.41 30.40
N GLU A 65 8.54 58.33 29.45
CA GLU A 65 8.26 58.07 28.04
C GLU A 65 9.24 57.04 27.45
N VAL A 66 10.54 57.18 27.73
CA VAL A 66 11.56 56.22 27.30
C VAL A 66 11.29 54.83 27.90
N TYR A 67 10.89 54.76 29.17
CA TYR A 67 10.49 53.49 29.80
C TYR A 67 9.29 52.85 29.08
N ARG A 68 8.25 53.64 28.79
CA ARG A 68 7.07 53.18 28.05
C ARG A 68 7.43 52.71 26.63
N ALA A 69 8.32 53.43 25.95
CA ALA A 69 8.83 53.06 24.63
C ALA A 69 9.57 51.72 24.65
N ARG A 70 10.47 51.51 25.62
CA ARG A 70 11.15 50.21 25.82
C ARG A 70 10.15 49.07 26.02
N LYS A 71 9.12 49.28 26.86
CA LYS A 71 8.05 48.29 27.06
C LYS A 71 7.23 48.02 25.80
N ARG A 72 7.03 49.00 24.92
CA ARG A 72 6.41 48.79 23.60
C ARG A 72 7.28 47.90 22.70
N VAL A 73 8.59 48.16 22.64
CA VAL A 73 9.55 47.36 21.85
C VAL A 73 9.58 45.90 22.33
N GLU A 74 9.63 45.66 23.64
CA GLU A 74 9.59 44.31 24.23
C GLU A 74 8.33 43.53 23.80
N ARG A 75 7.17 44.20 23.78
CA ARG A 75 5.92 43.61 23.29
C ARG A 75 5.96 43.32 21.78
N VAL A 76 6.57 44.19 20.99
CA VAL A 76 6.74 43.99 19.54
C VAL A 76 7.63 42.79 19.25
N GLU A 77 8.77 42.64 19.95
CA GLU A 77 9.65 41.47 19.77
C GLU A 77 8.95 40.16 20.17
N THR A 78 8.17 40.19 21.25
CA THR A 78 7.35 39.03 21.64
C THR A 78 6.30 38.70 20.56
N ALA A 79 5.64 39.70 19.99
CA ALA A 79 4.68 39.51 18.91
C ALA A 79 5.35 38.96 17.64
N LYS A 80 6.52 39.49 17.27
CA LYS A 80 7.32 39.01 16.13
C LYS A 80 7.70 37.53 16.28
N TYR A 81 8.14 37.11 17.47
CA TYR A 81 8.42 35.70 17.73
C TYR A 81 7.17 34.83 17.55
N LYS A 82 6.01 35.25 18.07
CA LYS A 82 4.74 34.52 17.90
C LYS A 82 4.34 34.41 16.43
N VAL A 83 4.48 35.50 15.66
CA VAL A 83 4.21 35.52 14.22
C VAL A 83 5.15 34.56 13.48
N GLN A 84 6.45 34.59 13.76
CA GLN A 84 7.42 33.70 13.13
C GLN A 84 7.11 32.21 13.43
N LYS A 85 6.72 31.91 14.66
CA LYS A 85 6.30 30.56 15.06
C LYS A 85 5.06 30.11 14.28
N ALA A 86 4.05 30.98 14.17
CA ALA A 86 2.84 30.69 13.40
C ALA A 86 3.13 30.47 11.91
N LEU A 87 3.96 31.30 11.29
CA LEU A 87 4.38 31.15 9.89
C LEU A 87 5.08 29.81 9.65
N THR A 88 5.99 29.41 10.54
CA THR A 88 6.70 28.13 10.45
C THR A 88 5.72 26.96 10.54
N GLN A 89 4.75 27.04 11.44
CA GLN A 89 3.70 26.03 11.57
C GLN A 89 2.85 25.93 10.30
N THR A 90 2.39 27.06 9.75
CA THR A 90 1.63 27.09 8.48
C THR A 90 2.41 26.48 7.32
N ASN A 91 3.72 26.74 7.23
CA ASN A 91 4.56 26.13 6.18
C ASN A 91 4.66 24.61 6.32
N ASN A 92 4.75 24.10 7.55
CA ASN A 92 4.75 22.67 7.81
C ASN A 92 3.39 22.04 7.45
N GLU A 93 2.28 22.68 7.81
CA GLU A 93 0.93 22.23 7.45
C GLU A 93 0.75 22.17 5.94
N ASN A 94 1.19 23.20 5.20
CA ASN A 94 1.15 23.21 3.74
C ASN A 94 1.98 22.07 3.11
N SER A 95 3.15 21.79 3.69
CA SER A 95 4.01 20.68 3.24
C SER A 95 3.35 19.31 3.48
N LEU A 96 2.70 19.14 4.63
CA LEU A 96 1.93 17.93 4.94
C LEU A 96 0.74 17.76 3.99
N ILE A 97 0.02 18.83 3.69
CA ILE A 97 -1.09 18.78 2.72
C ILE A 97 -0.59 18.35 1.34
N ALA A 98 0.56 18.85 0.89
CA ALA A 98 1.17 18.45 -0.38
C ALA A 98 1.55 16.95 -0.40
N LEU A 99 2.13 16.45 0.70
CA LEU A 99 2.44 15.03 0.86
C LEU A 99 1.18 14.16 0.83
N ILE A 100 0.12 14.55 1.55
CA ILE A 100 -1.16 13.83 1.57
C ILE A 100 -1.79 13.76 0.17
N ARG A 101 -1.72 14.84 -0.63
CA ARG A 101 -2.19 14.83 -2.01
C ARG A 101 -1.41 13.84 -2.88
N THR A 102 -0.10 13.78 -2.70
CA THR A 102 0.77 12.84 -3.42
C THR A 102 0.41 11.40 -3.06
N ILE A 103 0.31 11.08 -1.77
CA ILE A 103 -0.10 9.75 -1.29
C ILE A 103 -1.49 9.38 -1.82
N SER A 104 -2.43 10.33 -1.84
CA SER A 104 -3.79 10.09 -2.35
C SER A 104 -3.78 9.73 -3.84
N ASN A 105 -2.94 10.39 -4.63
CA ASN A 105 -2.75 10.06 -6.05
C ASN A 105 -2.13 8.68 -6.25
N ASP A 106 -1.12 8.34 -5.45
CA ASP A 106 -0.47 7.02 -5.49
C ASP A 106 -1.44 5.90 -5.14
N ILE A 107 -2.25 6.07 -4.09
CA ILE A 107 -3.34 5.14 -3.73
C ILE A 107 -4.32 4.99 -4.89
N GLY A 108 -4.70 6.09 -5.55
CA GLY A 108 -5.55 6.05 -6.74
C GLY A 108 -4.93 5.27 -7.90
N SER A 109 -3.61 5.34 -8.07
CA SER A 109 -2.87 4.54 -9.06
C SER A 109 -2.84 3.06 -8.72
N ILE A 110 -2.55 2.72 -7.45
CA ILE A 110 -2.55 1.35 -6.94
C ILE A 110 -3.92 0.71 -7.15
N ASN A 111 -5.01 1.41 -6.84
CA ASN A 111 -6.37 0.90 -7.03
C ASN A 111 -6.65 0.55 -8.51
N ARG A 112 -6.23 1.40 -9.46
CA ARG A 112 -6.38 1.12 -10.89
C ARG A 112 -5.60 -0.12 -11.33
N ASN A 113 -4.38 -0.30 -10.80
CA ASN A 113 -3.58 -1.49 -11.08
C ASN A 113 -4.25 -2.76 -10.52
N ILE A 114 -4.77 -2.71 -9.29
CA ILE A 114 -5.51 -3.83 -8.68
C ILE A 114 -6.73 -4.22 -9.53
N SER A 115 -7.53 -3.25 -9.99
CA SER A 115 -8.68 -3.54 -10.86
C SER A 115 -8.27 -4.19 -12.19
N THR A 116 -7.13 -3.77 -12.76
CA THR A 116 -6.59 -4.38 -13.97
C THR A 116 -6.14 -5.83 -13.73
N MET A 117 -5.48 -6.08 -12.60
CA MET A 117 -5.10 -7.44 -12.19
C MET A 117 -6.31 -8.34 -11.99
N GLN A 118 -7.37 -7.85 -11.32
CA GLN A 118 -8.62 -8.60 -11.13
C GLN A 118 -9.23 -9.02 -12.48
N THR A 119 -9.31 -8.08 -13.43
CA THR A 119 -9.82 -8.35 -14.78
C THR A 119 -8.98 -9.44 -15.48
N THR A 120 -7.66 -9.34 -15.38
CA THR A 120 -6.73 -10.33 -15.96
C THR A 120 -6.93 -11.71 -15.35
N ILE A 121 -7.07 -11.80 -14.03
CA ILE A 121 -7.30 -13.06 -13.31
C ILE A 121 -8.62 -13.70 -13.75
N SER A 122 -9.70 -12.92 -13.90
CA SER A 122 -10.98 -13.44 -14.39
C SER A 122 -10.91 -13.98 -15.82
N ALA A 123 -10.14 -13.32 -16.70
CA ALA A 123 -9.89 -13.83 -18.05
C ALA A 123 -9.10 -15.15 -18.05
N MET A 124 -8.09 -15.27 -17.17
CA MET A 124 -7.35 -16.52 -16.99
C MET A 124 -8.25 -17.66 -16.49
N GLN A 125 -9.12 -17.40 -15.51
CA GLN A 125 -10.07 -18.40 -15.01
C GLN A 125 -11.00 -18.93 -16.11
N THR A 126 -11.45 -18.04 -17.00
CA THR A 126 -12.29 -18.41 -18.15
C THR A 126 -11.52 -19.31 -19.11
N THR A 127 -10.27 -18.96 -19.41
CA THR A 127 -9.40 -19.76 -20.30
C THR A 127 -9.13 -21.15 -19.72
N ILE A 128 -8.83 -21.24 -18.42
CA ILE A 128 -8.59 -22.52 -17.74
C ILE A 128 -9.85 -23.40 -17.77
N SER A 129 -11.04 -22.81 -17.58
CA SER A 129 -12.31 -23.54 -17.66
C SER A 129 -12.58 -24.11 -19.05
N ALA A 130 -12.24 -23.35 -20.10
CA ALA A 130 -12.31 -23.83 -21.48
C ALA A 130 -11.34 -24.99 -21.72
N MET A 131 -10.07 -24.86 -21.30
CA MET A 131 -9.08 -25.93 -21.41
C MET A 131 -9.52 -27.20 -20.68
N GLN A 132 -10.14 -27.08 -19.52
CA GLN A 132 -10.67 -28.23 -18.77
C GLN A 132 -11.77 -28.96 -19.55
N THR A 133 -12.60 -28.20 -20.28
CA THR A 133 -13.64 -28.76 -21.15
C THR A 133 -13.03 -29.49 -22.34
N ASP A 134 -12.03 -28.89 -22.99
CA ASP A 134 -11.33 -29.51 -24.12
C ASP A 134 -10.62 -30.80 -23.70
N ILE A 135 -9.94 -30.80 -22.55
CA ILE A 135 -9.29 -32.01 -22.00
C ILE A 135 -10.29 -33.12 -21.74
N ASN A 136 -11.48 -32.80 -21.21
CA ASN A 136 -12.52 -33.79 -21.00
C ASN A 136 -13.03 -34.36 -22.34
N SER A 137 -13.22 -33.51 -23.35
CA SER A 137 -13.61 -33.95 -24.70
C SER A 137 -12.56 -34.89 -25.31
N ILE A 138 -11.28 -34.54 -25.21
CA ILE A 138 -10.18 -35.39 -25.69
C ILE A 138 -10.17 -36.74 -24.95
N LYS A 139 -10.38 -36.72 -23.62
CA LYS A 139 -10.46 -37.94 -22.82
C LYS A 139 -11.60 -38.86 -23.28
N ASP A 140 -12.75 -38.29 -23.61
CA ASP A 140 -13.91 -39.04 -24.09
C ASP A 140 -13.65 -39.61 -25.50
N GLU A 141 -13.08 -38.81 -26.41
CA GLU A 141 -12.67 -39.26 -27.76
C GLU A 141 -11.66 -40.42 -27.70
N VAL A 142 -10.60 -40.28 -26.89
CA VAL A 142 -9.58 -41.33 -26.70
C VAL A 142 -10.20 -42.60 -26.10
N SER A 143 -11.16 -42.45 -25.17
CA SER A 143 -11.90 -43.58 -24.62
C SER A 143 -12.75 -44.28 -25.68
N GLY A 144 -13.34 -43.53 -26.61
CA GLY A 144 -14.06 -44.03 -27.78
C GLY A 144 -13.17 -44.73 -28.82
N MET A 145 -11.89 -44.37 -28.92
CA MET A 145 -10.95 -45.00 -29.84
C MET A 145 -10.53 -46.42 -29.41
N LYS A 146 -10.49 -46.72 -28.10
CA LYS A 146 -10.04 -48.03 -27.59
C LYS A 146 -10.85 -49.21 -28.17
N PRO A 147 -12.20 -49.21 -28.15
CA PRO A 147 -12.99 -50.28 -28.80
C PRO A 147 -12.78 -50.38 -30.31
N LEU A 148 -12.58 -49.27 -31.01
CA LEU A 148 -12.27 -49.27 -32.44
C LEU A 148 -10.93 -49.95 -32.72
N MET A 149 -9.92 -49.68 -31.89
CA MET A 149 -8.62 -50.37 -31.99
C MET A 149 -8.74 -51.87 -31.74
N LEU A 150 -9.56 -52.30 -30.76
CA LEU A 150 -9.87 -53.72 -30.55
C LEU A 150 -10.46 -54.33 -31.83
N TYR A 151 -11.51 -53.74 -32.38
CA TYR A 151 -12.15 -54.22 -33.61
C TYR A 151 -11.17 -54.33 -34.79
N VAL A 152 -10.34 -53.30 -35.01
CA VAL A 152 -9.33 -53.30 -36.08
C VAL A 152 -8.30 -54.41 -35.88
N ARG A 153 -7.80 -54.60 -34.65
CA ARG A 153 -6.78 -55.62 -34.34
C ARG A 153 -7.34 -57.04 -34.44
N THR A 154 -8.56 -57.27 -33.95
CA THR A 154 -9.26 -58.56 -34.10
C THR A 154 -9.49 -58.90 -35.57
N SER A 155 -9.98 -57.95 -36.37
CA SER A 155 -10.22 -58.15 -37.80
C SER A 155 -8.93 -58.40 -38.58
N GLU A 156 -7.87 -57.67 -38.24
CA GLU A 156 -6.54 -57.86 -38.83
C GLU A 156 -5.95 -59.22 -38.47
N ASN A 157 -6.15 -59.71 -37.24
CA ASN A 157 -5.74 -61.06 -36.86
C ASN A 157 -6.49 -62.13 -37.65
N ALA A 158 -7.80 -61.98 -37.87
CA ALA A 158 -8.55 -62.90 -38.72
C ALA A 158 -7.93 -63.00 -40.13
N ARG A 159 -7.66 -61.85 -40.77
CA ARG A 159 -6.99 -61.78 -42.07
C ARG A 159 -5.58 -62.40 -42.05
N ARG A 160 -4.78 -62.13 -41.02
CA ARG A 160 -3.43 -62.69 -40.86
C ARG A 160 -3.45 -64.20 -40.75
N ARG A 161 -4.42 -64.78 -40.04
CA ARG A 161 -4.57 -66.24 -39.95
C ARG A 161 -4.81 -66.87 -41.32
N GLU A 162 -5.63 -66.24 -42.17
CA GLU A 162 -5.86 -66.71 -43.56
C GLU A 162 -4.57 -66.71 -44.38
N LEU A 163 -3.73 -65.70 -44.20
CA LEU A 163 -2.43 -65.57 -44.87
C LEU A 163 -1.30 -66.35 -44.20
N ARG A 164 -1.58 -67.06 -43.09
CA ARG A 164 -0.57 -67.73 -42.25
C ARG A 164 0.52 -66.78 -41.73
N GLU A 165 0.16 -65.53 -41.55
CA GLU A 165 0.99 -64.53 -40.87
C GLU A 165 0.82 -64.66 -39.35
N PRO A 166 1.86 -64.35 -38.56
CA PRO A 166 1.73 -64.30 -37.11
C PRO A 166 0.71 -63.22 -36.70
N PRO A 167 -0.10 -63.49 -35.67
CA PRO A 167 -1.05 -62.50 -35.16
C PRO A 167 -0.29 -61.34 -34.53
N ILE A 168 -0.97 -60.19 -34.47
CA ILE A 168 -0.50 -59.01 -33.78
C ILE A 168 -1.20 -58.87 -32.43
N PRO A 169 -0.55 -58.20 -31.45
CA PRO A 169 -1.16 -57.96 -30.15
C PRO A 169 -2.48 -57.19 -30.27
N VAL A 170 -3.49 -57.71 -29.59
CA VAL A 170 -4.78 -57.03 -29.41
C VAL A 170 -4.71 -56.22 -28.12
N PRO A 171 -4.97 -54.91 -28.13
CA PRO A 171 -4.86 -54.05 -26.97
C PRO A 171 -6.00 -54.33 -25.98
N PHE A 172 -5.67 -54.32 -24.68
CA PHE A 172 -6.68 -54.36 -23.64
C PHE A 172 -7.48 -53.05 -23.62
N LEU A 173 -8.78 -53.16 -23.40
CA LEU A 173 -9.66 -52.02 -23.15
C LEU A 173 -9.58 -51.56 -21.70
N VAL A 174 -9.34 -52.50 -20.77
CA VAL A 174 -9.35 -52.30 -19.32
C VAL A 174 -8.08 -52.87 -18.68
N GLY A 175 -7.49 -52.13 -17.75
CA GLY A 175 -6.30 -52.56 -17.01
C GLY A 175 -5.00 -52.46 -17.80
N GLU A 176 -3.90 -52.84 -17.15
CA GLU A 176 -2.60 -53.00 -17.79
C GLU A 176 -2.65 -54.30 -18.61
N GLY A 177 -2.21 -54.22 -19.87
CA GLY A 177 -2.17 -55.35 -20.80
C GLY A 177 -1.19 -56.45 -20.38
N PRO A 178 -0.87 -57.41 -21.25
CA PRO A 178 0.12 -58.42 -20.93
C PRO A 178 1.52 -57.85 -20.65
N ASP A 179 1.87 -56.69 -21.23
CA ASP A 179 3.17 -56.04 -21.07
C ASP A 179 3.45 -55.68 -19.60
N GLY A 180 4.55 -56.22 -19.06
CA GLY A 180 4.95 -55.98 -17.67
C GLY A 180 4.17 -56.80 -16.63
N THR A 181 3.34 -57.75 -17.06
CA THR A 181 2.58 -58.66 -16.20
C THR A 181 3.02 -60.12 -16.36
N ASP A 182 2.44 -61.00 -15.56
CA ASP A 182 2.55 -62.47 -15.62
C ASP A 182 1.66 -63.12 -16.70
N LEU A 183 0.93 -62.33 -17.50
CA LEU A 183 0.13 -62.87 -18.60
C LEU A 183 1.02 -63.29 -19.78
N PRO A 184 0.89 -64.54 -20.28
CA PRO A 184 1.68 -65.01 -21.41
C PRO A 184 1.22 -64.36 -22.72
N SER A 185 2.12 -64.27 -23.70
CA SER A 185 1.74 -63.87 -25.06
C SER A 185 0.89 -64.95 -25.73
N ILE A 186 -0.18 -64.56 -26.43
CA ILE A 186 -1.08 -65.49 -27.12
C ILE A 186 -0.88 -65.33 -28.64
N ASN A 187 -0.32 -66.35 -29.28
CA ASN A 187 -0.07 -66.38 -30.73
C ASN A 187 -0.89 -67.46 -31.45
N SER A 188 -1.52 -68.37 -30.70
CA SER A 188 -2.22 -69.54 -31.22
C SER A 188 -3.36 -69.98 -30.29
N VAL A 189 -4.20 -70.91 -30.76
CA VAL A 189 -5.26 -71.51 -29.91
C VAL A 189 -4.67 -72.47 -28.89
N GLU A 190 -3.51 -73.04 -29.16
CA GLU A 190 -2.73 -73.85 -28.23
C GLU A 190 -2.27 -73.01 -27.03
N ASP A 191 -1.86 -71.76 -27.24
CA ASP A 191 -1.50 -70.86 -26.14
C ASP A 191 -2.71 -70.57 -25.23
N ILE A 192 -3.91 -70.42 -25.81
CA ILE A 192 -5.17 -70.22 -25.07
C ILE A 192 -5.48 -71.45 -24.20
N GLU A 193 -5.20 -72.65 -24.70
CA GLU A 193 -5.43 -73.90 -23.97
C GLU A 193 -4.62 -73.99 -22.68
N LEU A 194 -3.39 -73.46 -22.71
CA LEU A 194 -2.43 -73.47 -21.60
C LEU A 194 -2.72 -72.43 -20.51
N LEU A 195 -3.57 -71.44 -20.78
CA LEU A 195 -3.91 -70.40 -19.81
C LEU A 195 -4.58 -71.00 -18.58
N ASP A 196 -4.16 -70.59 -17.38
CA ASP A 196 -4.88 -70.89 -16.15
C ASP A 196 -6.21 -70.11 -16.03
N LEU A 197 -7.01 -70.39 -15.00
CA LEU A 197 -8.32 -69.75 -14.84
C LEU A 197 -8.20 -68.25 -14.53
N GLU A 198 -7.16 -67.85 -13.80
CA GLU A 198 -6.93 -66.47 -13.42
C GLU A 198 -6.46 -65.65 -14.61
N GLN A 199 -5.48 -66.16 -15.36
CA GLN A 199 -5.00 -65.58 -16.61
C GLN A 199 -6.14 -65.43 -17.63
N LEU A 200 -6.95 -66.49 -17.82
CA LEU A 200 -8.09 -66.45 -18.73
C LEU A 200 -9.13 -65.39 -18.33
N ARG A 201 -9.42 -65.25 -17.03
CA ARG A 201 -10.30 -64.19 -16.51
C ARG A 201 -9.72 -62.80 -16.74
N ARG A 202 -8.41 -62.63 -16.53
CA ARG A 202 -7.72 -61.36 -16.76
C ARG A 202 -7.71 -60.96 -18.22
N PHE A 203 -7.47 -61.89 -19.15
CA PHE A 203 -7.61 -61.64 -20.58
C PHE A 203 -9.02 -61.22 -20.97
N LEU A 204 -10.04 -61.98 -20.57
CA LEU A 204 -11.43 -61.66 -20.89
C LEU A 204 -11.86 -60.32 -20.26
N THR A 205 -11.45 -60.05 -19.03
CA THR A 205 -11.69 -58.76 -18.35
C THR A 205 -10.99 -57.62 -19.07
N GLY A 206 -9.73 -57.82 -19.47
CA GLY A 206 -8.92 -56.85 -20.19
C GLY A 206 -9.53 -56.44 -21.52
N TYR A 207 -10.09 -57.40 -22.26
CA TYR A 207 -10.85 -57.15 -23.49
C TYR A 207 -12.31 -56.73 -23.26
N ASN A 208 -12.74 -56.54 -22.01
CA ASN A 208 -14.11 -56.18 -21.63
C ASN A 208 -15.17 -57.18 -22.16
N VAL A 209 -14.81 -58.46 -22.23
CA VAL A 209 -15.70 -59.54 -22.66
C VAL A 209 -16.57 -59.98 -21.48
N ARG A 210 -17.89 -59.82 -21.62
CA ARG A 210 -18.85 -60.18 -20.57
C ARG A 210 -19.17 -61.67 -20.60
N TYR A 211 -18.99 -62.34 -19.46
CA TYR A 211 -19.36 -63.74 -19.26
C TYR A 211 -20.06 -63.93 -17.91
N ALA A 212 -20.93 -64.93 -17.80
CA ALA A 212 -21.62 -65.24 -16.56
C ALA A 212 -20.68 -65.90 -15.53
N SER A 213 -20.98 -65.78 -14.23
CA SER A 213 -20.17 -66.36 -13.15
C SER A 213 -20.00 -67.88 -13.24
N ARG A 214 -20.95 -68.58 -13.88
CA ARG A 214 -20.95 -70.03 -14.10
C ARG A 214 -20.43 -70.45 -15.48
N THR A 215 -19.85 -69.53 -16.26
CA THR A 215 -19.29 -69.85 -17.58
C THR A 215 -18.18 -70.88 -17.43
N SER A 216 -18.22 -71.96 -18.21
CA SER A 216 -17.20 -73.00 -18.18
C SER A 216 -15.87 -72.48 -18.74
N ARG A 217 -14.76 -73.09 -18.31
CA ARG A 217 -13.43 -72.76 -18.81
C ARG A 217 -13.32 -72.92 -20.34
N VAL A 218 -13.91 -73.99 -20.88
CA VAL A 218 -14.02 -74.23 -22.32
C VAL A 218 -14.71 -73.06 -23.02
N ASN A 219 -15.87 -72.61 -22.53
CA ASN A 219 -16.58 -71.48 -23.14
C ASN A 219 -15.79 -70.18 -23.02
N MET A 220 -15.10 -69.96 -21.90
CA MET A 220 -14.21 -68.81 -21.73
C MET A 220 -13.05 -68.81 -22.74
N LYS A 221 -12.44 -69.97 -23.01
CA LYS A 221 -11.39 -70.14 -24.03
C LYS A 221 -11.92 -69.87 -25.45
N ILE A 222 -13.12 -70.35 -25.76
CA ILE A 222 -13.81 -70.05 -27.03
C ILE A 222 -14.04 -68.54 -27.17
N MET A 223 -14.56 -67.89 -26.13
CA MET A 223 -14.78 -66.43 -26.14
C MET A 223 -13.46 -65.67 -26.35
N LEU A 224 -12.37 -66.10 -25.72
CA LEU A 224 -11.06 -65.48 -25.91
C LEU A 224 -10.52 -65.69 -27.33
N ARG A 225 -10.61 -66.91 -27.86
CA ARG A 225 -10.24 -67.22 -29.26
C ARG A 225 -10.95 -66.28 -30.24
N ASP A 226 -12.27 -66.16 -30.10
CA ASP A 226 -13.09 -65.33 -30.98
C ASP A 226 -12.74 -63.84 -30.83
N THR A 227 -12.48 -63.39 -29.60
CA THR A 227 -12.05 -62.00 -29.29
C THR A 227 -10.72 -61.65 -29.94
N LEU A 228 -9.78 -62.61 -30.02
CA LEU A 228 -8.46 -62.41 -30.63
C LEU A 228 -8.47 -62.52 -32.16
N GLY A 229 -9.60 -62.92 -32.77
CA GLY A 229 -9.75 -63.09 -34.21
C GLY A 229 -9.25 -64.43 -34.73
N PHE A 230 -9.07 -65.43 -33.86
CA PHE A 230 -8.57 -66.76 -34.24
C PHE A 230 -9.74 -67.61 -34.76
N CYS A 231 -10.13 -67.39 -36.00
CA CYS A 231 -11.39 -67.89 -36.57
C CYS A 231 -11.22 -68.76 -37.82
N THR A 232 -10.01 -69.28 -38.09
CA THR A 232 -9.87 -70.22 -39.21
C THR A 232 -10.54 -71.56 -38.92
N VAL A 233 -10.77 -72.35 -39.96
CA VAL A 233 -11.30 -73.72 -39.80
C VAL A 233 -10.45 -74.56 -38.84
N ASN A 234 -9.13 -74.37 -38.81
CA ASN A 234 -8.26 -75.07 -37.87
C ASN A 234 -8.47 -74.58 -36.42
N ASP A 235 -8.61 -73.27 -36.23
CA ASP A 235 -8.92 -72.67 -34.91
C ASP A 235 -10.26 -73.15 -34.35
N MET A 236 -11.24 -73.31 -35.23
CA MET A 236 -12.59 -73.77 -34.88
C MET A 236 -12.63 -75.27 -34.54
N ARG A 237 -11.67 -76.06 -35.03
CA ARG A 237 -11.54 -77.49 -34.74
C ARG A 237 -10.81 -77.79 -33.42
N MET A 238 -10.23 -76.78 -32.78
CA MET A 238 -9.58 -76.94 -31.48
C MET A 238 -10.59 -77.35 -30.41
N ASN A 239 -10.32 -78.47 -29.74
CA ASN A 239 -11.12 -78.97 -28.62
C ASN A 239 -10.46 -78.53 -27.31
N PHE A 240 -10.90 -77.39 -26.78
CA PHE A 240 -10.43 -76.89 -25.48
C PHE A 240 -10.86 -77.81 -24.32
N SER A 241 -10.00 -77.90 -23.29
CA SER A 241 -10.31 -78.58 -22.02
C SER A 241 -10.66 -77.62 -20.87
#